data_AF-A0A414HW11-F1
#
_entry.id   AF-A0A414HW11-F1
#
_cell.length_a   1.000
_cell.length_b   1.000
_cell.length_c   1.000
_cell.angle_alpha   90.00
_cell.angle_beta   90.00
_cell.angle_gamma   90.00
#
_symmetry.space_group_name_H-M   'P 1'
#
loop_
_entity.id
_entity.type
_entity.pdbx_description
1 polymer ?
#
loop_
_entity_poly.entity_id
_entity_poly.type
_entity_poly.pdbx_seq_one_letter_code
_entity_poly.pdbx_strand_id
1 'polypeptide(L)' 'IHLKLECEDHKLIFAVRNPVTEKVEIENDTIKSKRGDHHGIGLLNVKAVVDKYGGDMVLSCDENEFKAVVIL' A
#
# COMPACT_ATOMS: atom_id res chain seq x y z
N ILE A 1 -12.05 1.19 6.98
CA ILE A 1 -10.72 1.75 6.61
C ILE A 1 -10.12 2.40 7.85
N HIS A 2 -8.94 1.95 8.25
CA HIS A 2 -8.18 2.47 9.37
C HIS A 2 -6.93 3.16 8.85
N LEU A 3 -6.61 4.33 9.40
CA LEU A 3 -5.47 5.14 9.02
C LEU A 3 -4.60 5.38 10.26
N LYS A 4 -3.29 5.27 10.09
CA LYS A 4 -2.28 5.66 11.09
C LYS A 4 -1.25 6.56 10.41
N LEU A 5 -0.94 7.68 11.06
CA LEU A 5 0.15 8.56 10.70
C LEU A 5 0.98 8.80 11.95
N GLU A 6 2.27 8.51 11.89
CA GLU A 6 3.17 8.60 13.05
C GLU A 6 4.56 9.07 12.61
N CYS A 7 5.23 9.82 13.48
CA CYS A 7 6.62 10.20 13.29
C CYS A 7 7.48 9.49 14.34
N GLU A 8 8.38 8.61 13.90
CA GLU A 8 9.33 7.89 14.75
C GLU A 8 10.73 8.01 14.14
N ASP A 9 11.75 8.30 14.94
CA ASP A 9 13.16 8.35 14.49
C ASP A 9 13.40 9.20 13.23
N HIS A 10 12.75 10.37 13.16
CA HIS A 10 12.75 11.27 12.00
C HIS A 10 12.14 10.70 10.71
N LYS A 11 11.42 9.58 10.81
CA LYS A 11 10.67 8.97 9.71
C LYS A 11 9.18 9.20 9.88
N LEU A 12 8.48 9.39 8.76
CA LEU A 12 7.02 9.42 8.70
C LEU A 12 6.49 8.04 8.31
N ILE A 13 5.74 7.41 9.20
CA ILE A 13 5.04 6.15 8.95
C ILE A 13 3.59 6.48 8.62
N PHE A 14 3.16 6.13 7.41
CA PHE A 14 1.77 6.21 6.98
C PHE A 14 1.22 4.84 6.65
N ALA A 15 0.27 4.36 7.45
CA ALA A 15 -0.31 3.03 7.30
C ALA A 15 -1.82 3.10 7.05
N VAL A 16 -2.27 2.42 5.99
CA VAL A 16 -3.67 2.19 5.66
C VAL A 16 -3.96 0.71 5.90
N ARG A 17 -5.00 0.42 6.68
CA ARG A 17 -5.49 -0.94 6.89
C ARG A 17 -6.97 -1.00 6.50
N ASN A 18 -7.34 -1.99 5.70
CA ASN A 18 -8.70 -2.14 5.22
C ASN A 18 -9.17 -3.59 5.36
N PRO A 19 -10.23 -3.86 6.13
CA PRO A 19 -10.83 -5.18 6.17
C PRO A 19 -11.24 -5.63 4.76
N VAL A 20 -11.05 -6.92 4.48
CA VAL A 20 -11.43 -7.55 3.22
C VAL A 20 -12.26 -8.80 3.48
N THR A 21 -13.17 -9.12 2.57
CA THR A 21 -13.93 -10.38 2.59
C THR A 21 -13.27 -11.47 1.76
N GLU A 22 -12.30 -11.09 0.91
CA GLU A 22 -11.53 -11.96 0.04
C GLU A 22 -10.10 -11.47 -0.01
N LYS A 23 -9.14 -12.39 -0.02
CA LYS A 23 -7.72 -12.06 -0.12
C LYS A 23 -7.42 -11.34 -1.44
N VAL A 24 -6.66 -10.26 -1.34
CA VAL A 24 -6.15 -9.53 -2.51
C VAL A 24 -4.79 -10.10 -2.88
N GLU A 25 -4.64 -10.54 -4.14
CA GLU A 25 -3.35 -10.96 -4.67
C GLU A 25 -2.47 -9.74 -4.93
N ILE A 26 -1.27 -9.77 -4.35
CA ILE A 26 -0.23 -8.76 -4.49
C ILE A 26 0.87 -9.36 -5.36
N GLU A 27 1.19 -8.70 -6.46
CA GLU A 27 2.26 -9.09 -7.39
C GLU A 27 3.05 -7.83 -7.74
N ASN A 28 4.38 -7.89 -7.68
CA ASN A 28 5.29 -6.77 -8.04
C ASN A 28 4.90 -5.42 -7.41
N ASP A 29 4.66 -5.39 -6.10
CA ASP A 29 4.26 -4.18 -5.33
C ASP A 29 2.98 -3.50 -5.85
N THR A 30 2.13 -4.24 -6.57
CA THR A 30 0.83 -3.78 -7.02
C THR A 30 -0.25 -4.83 -6.76
N ILE A 31 -1.50 -4.46 -7.05
CA ILE A 31 -2.66 -5.36 -6.97
C ILE A 31 -3.27 -5.54 -8.34
N LYS A 32 -3.71 -6.76 -8.65
CA LYS A 32 -4.42 -7.05 -9.88
C LYS A 32 -5.82 -6.43 -9.83
N SER A 33 -6.12 -5.56 -10.79
CA SER A 33 -7.47 -5.00 -10.93
C SER A 33 -8.46 -6.10 -11.33
N LYS A 34 -9.63 -6.14 -10.66
CA LYS A 34 -10.78 -6.95 -11.11
C LYS A 34 -11.52 -6.30 -12.31
N ARG A 35 -11.15 -5.07 -12.70
CA ARG A 35 -11.79 -4.27 -13.76
C ARG A 35 -10.77 -3.90 -14.86
N GLY A 36 -10.54 -4.80 -15.82
CA GLY A 36 -9.82 -4.54 -17.08
C GLY A 36 -8.28 -4.40 -16.99
N ASP A 37 -7.65 -4.10 -18.14
CA ASP A 37 -6.19 -4.08 -18.37
C ASP A 37 -5.41 -2.96 -17.66
N HIS A 38 -6.09 -2.06 -16.95
CA HIS A 38 -5.45 -0.95 -16.26
C HIS A 38 -5.00 -1.41 -14.87
N HIS A 39 -3.79 -1.96 -14.81
CA HIS A 39 -3.19 -2.52 -13.60
C HIS A 39 -2.88 -1.43 -12.58
N GLY A 40 -3.57 -1.45 -11.43
CA GLY A 40 -3.09 -0.84 -10.18
C GLY A 40 -2.52 0.58 -10.25
N ILE A 41 -2.95 1.43 -11.20
CA ILE A 41 -2.32 2.73 -11.52
C ILE A 41 -2.20 3.61 -10.27
N GLY A 42 -3.20 3.53 -9.37
CA GLY A 42 -3.16 4.24 -8.09
C GLY A 42 -1.95 3.85 -7.23
N LEU A 43 -1.66 2.56 -7.08
CA LEU A 43 -0.50 2.09 -6.30
C LEU A 43 0.82 2.38 -7.00
N LEU A 44 0.86 2.32 -8.33
CA LEU A 44 2.05 2.73 -9.11
C LEU A 44 2.39 4.21 -8.89
N ASN A 45 1.36 5.08 -8.85
CA ASN A 45 1.57 6.50 -8.53
C ASN A 45 2.08 6.69 -7.11
N VAL A 46 1.54 5.96 -6.12
CA VAL A 46 2.03 6.02 -4.74
C VAL A 46 3.48 5.56 -4.69
N LYS A 47 3.83 4.43 -5.32
CA LYS A 47 5.21 3.92 -5.38
C LYS A 47 6.17 4.94 -6.01
N ALA A 48 5.79 5.58 -7.11
CA ALA A 48 6.60 6.61 -7.76
C ALA A 48 6.87 7.81 -6.84
N VAL A 49 5.90 8.21 -6.01
CA VAL A 49 6.08 9.27 -5.02
C VAL A 49 7.00 8.81 -3.88
N VAL A 50 6.81 7.60 -3.36
CA VAL A 50 7.66 7.02 -2.32
C VAL A 50 9.11 6.96 -2.81
N ASP A 51 9.35 6.48 -4.03
CA ASP A 51 10.68 6.38 -4.62
C ASP A 51 11.32 7.75 -4.85
N LYS A 52 10.54 8.75 -5.27
CA LYS A 52 11.01 10.12 -5.44
C LYS A 52 11.59 10.71 -4.14
N TYR A 53 11.04 10.34 -2.99
CA TYR A 53 11.48 10.82 -1.69
C TYR A 53 12.41 9.84 -0.95
N GLY A 54 12.81 8.74 -1.59
CA GLY A 54 13.73 7.75 -1.01
C GLY A 54 13.12 6.93 0.12
N GLY A 55 11.80 6.80 0.15
CA GLY A 55 11.09 6.01 1.15
C GLY A 55 10.90 4.54 0.75
N ASP A 56 10.25 3.81 1.64
CA ASP A 56 9.86 2.42 1.45
C ASP A 56 8.33 2.26 1.46
N MET A 57 7.84 1.30 0.69
CA MET A 57 6.42 0.94 0.65
C MET A 57 6.28 -0.58 0.76
N VAL A 58 5.40 -1.03 1.66
CA VAL A 58 5.10 -2.45 1.86
C VAL A 58 3.60 -2.67 1.72
N LEU A 59 3.23 -3.61 0.86
CA LEU A 59 1.87 -4.11 0.73
C LEU A 59 1.78 -5.50 1.36
N SER A 60 0.71 -5.76 2.10
CA SER A 60 0.40 -7.09 2.59
C SER A 60 -1.10 -7.32 2.66
N CYS A 61 -1.53 -8.57 2.52
CA CYS A 61 -2.93 -8.96 2.67
C CYS A 61 -3.00 -10.33 3.33
N ASP A 62 -3.68 -10.40 4.46
CA ASP A 62 -4.11 -11.66 5.06
C ASP A 62 -5.59 -11.94 4.68
N GLU A 63 -6.22 -12.93 5.30
CA GLU A 63 -7.61 -13.32 5.00
C GLU A 63 -8.63 -12.27 5.45
N ASN A 64 -8.28 -11.40 6.39
CA ASN A 64 -9.19 -10.46 7.03
C ASN A 64 -8.88 -9.01 6.64
N GLU A 65 -7.63 -8.69 6.31
CA GLU A 65 -7.19 -7.32 6.14
C GLU A 65 -6.10 -7.13 5.08
N PHE A 66 -6.30 -6.10 4.25
CA PHE A 66 -5.28 -5.51 3.39
C PHE A 66 -4.56 -4.37 4.13
N LYS A 67 -3.24 -4.27 3.97
CA LYS A 67 -2.40 -3.25 4.57
C LYS A 67 -1.46 -2.64 3.53
N ALA A 68 -1.36 -1.33 3.52
CA ALA A 68 -0.33 -0.57 2.82
C ALA A 68 0.40 0.31 3.83
N VAL A 69 1.72 0.17 3.92
CA VAL A 69 2.57 0.95 4.82
C VAL A 69 3.61 1.69 3.99
N VAL A 70 3.71 3.00 4.21
CA VAL A 70 4.72 3.87 3.62
C VAL A 70 5.59 4.41 4.73
N ILE A 71 6.91 4.41 4.52
CA ILE A 71 7.90 4.96 5.43
C ILE A 71 8.72 5.97 4.63
N LEU A 72 8.74 7.23 5.06
CA LEU A 72 9.51 8.32 4.47
C LEU A 72 10.54 8.83 5.47
#